data_AF-A0A8J6BDY4-F1
#
_entry.id   AF-A0A8J6BDY4-F1
#
_cell.length_a   1.000
_cell.length_b   1.000
_cell.length_c   1.000
_cell.angle_alpha   90.00
_cell.angle_beta   90.00
_cell.angle_gamma   90.00
#
_symmetry.space_group_name_H-M   'P 1'
#
loop_
_entity.id
_entity.type
_entity.pdbx_description
1 polymer ?
#
loop_
_entity_poly.entity_id
_entity_poly.type
_entity_poly.pdbx_seq_one_letter_code
_entity_poly.pdbx_strand_id
1 'polypeptide(L)'
;MPMRCPPLPWTSSRFGAYLLSPAKLMRCNEGAVQHQLLLDKSAPGHLFPVLDSLNQLGICAWQVNQPILDLIVSIFNDKGSDKLDIPPPLSEAPVVPVQTPGELSSWDKLSFQKEQSRCRKKAAEMYSLRMDALYKLSIANHLRDQIFWFPHNMDFRGRTYPCPPYFNHLGSDVTRALLLFAEGRPLGPNGLDWLKIHLINLTGLKKRGSLQERKQYADEIMDDIMDSADRPLTGRKWWMEADEPWQTLACCMEVTRASRSADPTKYISHFPVHQDGSCNGLQHYAALGRDEIGARSVNLMPCETPQDVYSGVAQQVEEFRKIDAKKGIKVAQVLDGFIGRKVVKQTVMTVVYGVTRYGGRLQIEKRLREMDSFPQKYVWEASHYLVQQVFNSLKEMFSGTRSIQVTSPLNSVKHCRFFLRSTVFHKETR
;
A
#
# COMPACT_ATOMS: atom_id res chain seq x y z
N MET A 1 21.04 4.16 -5.29
CA MET A 1 21.38 2.94 -4.55
C MET A 1 21.33 3.22 -3.05
N PRO A 2 21.05 2.23 -2.20
CA PRO A 2 21.25 2.32 -0.76
C PRO A 2 22.70 2.64 -0.41
N MET A 3 22.95 3.29 0.73
CA MET A 3 24.30 3.62 1.18
C MET A 3 24.94 2.41 1.87
N ARG A 4 26.25 2.21 1.69
CA ARG A 4 27.03 1.14 2.36
C ARG A 4 27.69 1.60 3.67
N CYS A 5 27.32 2.79 4.13
CA CYS A 5 27.68 3.38 5.41
C CYS A 5 26.47 4.17 5.94
N PRO A 6 26.43 4.50 7.25
CA PRO A 6 25.42 5.38 7.79
C PRO A 6 25.35 6.71 7.01
N PRO A 7 24.14 7.23 6.71
CA PRO A 7 23.97 8.50 6.01
C PRO A 7 24.58 9.69 6.76
N LEU A 8 24.93 10.76 6.04
CA LEU A 8 25.22 12.02 6.70
C LEU A 8 23.96 12.52 7.40
N PRO A 9 24.04 12.94 8.67
CA PRO A 9 22.91 13.53 9.35
C PRO A 9 22.50 14.82 8.62
N TRP A 10 21.20 14.99 8.46
CA TRP A 10 20.60 16.26 8.12
C TRP A 10 20.90 17.28 9.21
N THR A 11 21.64 18.33 8.85
CA THR A 11 21.95 19.48 9.72
C THR A 11 21.29 20.76 9.23
N SER A 12 20.83 20.78 7.97
CA SER A 12 20.11 21.89 7.36
C SER A 12 19.22 21.42 6.22
N SER A 13 18.45 22.32 5.61
CA SER A 13 17.64 22.05 4.41
C SER A 13 18.47 21.66 3.17
N ARG A 14 19.80 21.87 3.21
CA ARG A 14 20.71 21.69 2.07
C ARG A 14 21.80 20.64 2.30
N PHE A 15 21.96 20.15 3.53
CA PHE A 15 23.05 19.25 3.90
C PHE A 15 22.54 18.07 4.71
N GLY A 16 22.75 16.86 4.18
CA GLY A 16 22.37 15.58 4.76
C GLY A 16 22.21 14.49 3.70
N ALA A 17 21.84 13.29 4.13
CA ALA A 17 21.67 12.09 3.31
C ALA A 17 22.98 11.51 2.75
N TYR A 18 23.38 11.85 1.53
CA TYR A 18 24.54 11.23 0.87
C TYR A 18 25.84 11.97 1.19
N LEU A 19 26.99 11.27 1.10
CA LEU A 19 28.31 11.84 1.43
C LEU A 19 28.73 13.00 0.51
N LEU A 20 28.51 12.84 -0.80
CA LEU A 20 29.00 13.77 -1.83
C LEU A 20 27.88 14.34 -2.69
N SER A 21 26.90 13.50 -3.06
CA SER A 21 25.80 13.93 -3.91
C SER A 21 24.78 14.76 -3.12
N PRO A 22 24.46 15.98 -3.54
CA PRO A 22 23.46 16.79 -2.85
C PRO A 22 22.09 16.12 -2.93
N ALA A 23 21.39 16.04 -1.80
CA ALA A 23 20.01 15.62 -1.73
C ALA A 23 19.13 16.81 -1.32
N LYS A 24 17.95 16.93 -1.92
CA LYS A 24 16.94 17.89 -1.46
C LYS A 24 16.24 17.32 -0.23
N LEU A 25 16.15 18.12 0.84
CA LEU A 25 15.33 17.79 2.01
C LEU A 25 13.88 17.55 1.59
N MET A 26 13.32 18.46 0.78
CA MET A 26 11.95 18.37 0.27
C MET A 26 11.93 18.04 -1.23
N ARG A 27 11.18 16.99 -1.59
CA ARG A 27 10.88 16.63 -2.98
C ARG A 27 9.92 17.67 -3.56
N CYS A 28 10.41 18.42 -4.53
CA CYS A 28 9.63 19.43 -5.24
C CYS A 28 9.85 19.26 -6.75
N ASN A 29 8.78 19.41 -7.52
CA ASN A 29 8.86 19.51 -8.98
C ASN A 29 9.67 20.76 -9.38
N GLU A 30 10.23 20.74 -10.58
CA GLU A 30 10.94 21.90 -11.13
C GLU A 30 10.05 23.15 -11.11
N GLY A 31 10.60 24.28 -10.67
CA GLY A 31 9.89 25.56 -10.52
C GLY A 31 9.29 25.86 -9.15
N ALA A 32 9.17 24.87 -8.24
CA ALA A 32 8.65 25.08 -6.89
C ALA A 32 9.72 25.63 -5.90
N VAL A 33 10.37 26.73 -6.27
CA VAL A 33 11.45 27.39 -5.49
C VAL A 33 10.96 27.89 -4.14
N GLN A 34 9.67 28.21 -4.03
CA GLN A 34 9.05 28.78 -2.83
C GLN A 34 9.24 27.89 -1.58
N HIS A 35 9.15 26.56 -1.72
CA HIS A 35 9.33 25.66 -0.58
C HIS A 35 10.75 25.72 -0.02
N GLN A 36 11.77 25.69 -0.89
CA GLN A 36 13.15 25.82 -0.45
C GLN A 36 13.40 27.18 0.20
N LEU A 37 12.87 28.27 -0.37
CA LEU A 37 13.00 29.61 0.20
C LEU A 37 12.35 29.71 1.58
N LEU A 38 11.21 29.06 1.80
CA LEU A 38 10.55 29.04 3.11
C LEU A 38 11.34 28.21 4.14
N LEU A 39 11.93 27.09 3.72
CA LEU A 39 12.81 26.30 4.59
C LEU A 39 14.04 27.11 5.01
N ASP A 40 14.66 27.82 4.07
CA ASP A 40 15.87 28.62 4.33
C ASP A 40 15.57 29.87 5.18
N LYS A 41 14.35 30.43 5.07
CA LYS A 41 13.88 31.55 5.91
C LYS A 41 13.46 31.12 7.31
N SER A 42 13.20 29.83 7.52
CA SER A 42 12.76 29.33 8.82
C SER A 42 13.91 29.37 9.82
N ALA A 43 13.62 29.73 11.07
CA ALA A 43 14.62 29.66 12.13
C ALA A 43 15.13 28.21 12.26
N PRO A 44 16.46 27.97 12.34
CA PRO A 44 17.01 26.61 12.35
C PRO A 44 16.37 25.69 13.41
N GLY A 45 16.09 26.25 14.60
CA GLY A 45 15.45 25.52 15.71
C GLY A 45 14.08 24.93 15.39
N HIS A 46 13.32 25.50 14.46
CA HIS A 46 12.02 24.95 14.04
C HIS A 46 12.16 23.69 13.19
N LEU A 47 13.32 23.47 12.56
CA LEU A 47 13.55 22.32 11.69
C LEU A 47 14.11 21.11 12.44
N PHE A 48 14.70 21.29 13.63
CA PHE A 48 15.39 20.20 14.35
C PHE A 48 14.53 18.93 14.51
N PRO A 49 13.26 18.99 14.94
CA PRO A 49 12.46 17.77 15.06
C PRO A 49 12.29 17.01 13.73
N VAL A 50 12.21 17.74 12.62
CA VAL A 50 12.09 17.17 11.27
C VAL A 50 13.41 16.54 10.83
N LEU A 51 14.53 17.23 11.05
CA LEU A 51 15.87 16.73 10.70
C LEU A 51 16.22 15.49 11.53
N ASP A 52 15.96 15.52 12.85
CA ASP A 52 16.20 14.40 13.75
C ASP A 52 15.36 13.17 13.38
N SER A 53 14.09 13.37 13.01
CA SER A 53 13.23 12.29 12.53
C SER A 53 13.79 11.64 11.26
N LEU A 54 14.26 12.43 10.29
CA LEU A 54 14.88 11.91 9.08
C LEU A 54 16.21 11.19 9.35
N ASN A 55 16.98 11.69 10.32
CA ASN A 55 18.23 11.08 10.76
C ASN A 55 17.99 9.71 11.41
N GLN A 56 16.98 9.63 12.29
CA GLN A 56 16.58 8.38 12.93
C GLN A 56 16.10 7.33 11.91
N LEU A 57 15.32 7.74 10.91
CA LEU A 57 14.92 6.84 9.82
C LEU A 57 16.13 6.42 8.96
N GLY A 58 17.06 7.33 8.73
CA GLY A 58 18.25 7.12 7.90
C GLY A 58 19.29 6.18 8.50
N ILE A 59 19.47 6.20 9.82
CA ILE A 59 20.49 5.40 10.51
C ILE A 59 20.08 3.93 10.71
N CYS A 60 18.82 3.59 10.46
CA CYS A 60 18.34 2.21 10.48
C CYS A 60 19.11 1.37 9.45
N ALA A 61 19.87 0.38 9.96
CA ALA A 61 20.69 -0.51 9.16
C ALA A 61 19.87 -1.73 8.68
N TRP A 62 20.03 -2.08 7.41
CA TRP A 62 19.29 -3.14 6.73
C TRP A 62 20.25 -4.18 6.15
N GLN A 63 19.75 -5.40 6.00
CA GLN A 63 20.41 -6.49 5.30
C GLN A 63 19.40 -7.24 4.42
N VAL A 64 19.90 -8.02 3.46
CA VAL A 64 19.05 -8.82 2.58
C VAL A 64 18.66 -10.15 3.22
N ASN A 65 17.38 -10.52 3.10
CA ASN A 65 16.90 -11.85 3.44
C ASN A 65 17.31 -12.86 2.35
N GLN A 66 18.49 -13.47 2.49
CA GLN A 66 19.08 -14.31 1.44
C GLN A 66 18.21 -15.52 1.03
N PRO A 67 17.63 -16.30 1.96
CA PRO A 67 16.75 -17.43 1.58
C PRO A 67 15.55 -17.01 0.73
N ILE A 68 14.96 -15.84 1.03
CA ILE A 68 13.85 -15.29 0.25
C ILE A 68 14.34 -14.79 -1.10
N LEU A 69 15.50 -14.14 -1.16
CA LEU A 69 16.12 -13.72 -2.42
C LEU A 69 16.36 -14.91 -3.35
N ASP A 70 16.88 -16.01 -2.84
CA ASP A 70 17.19 -17.20 -3.64
C ASP A 70 15.93 -17.82 -4.26
N LEU A 71 14.85 -17.92 -3.47
CA LEU A 71 13.55 -18.40 -3.96
C LEU A 71 12.99 -17.47 -5.05
N ILE A 72 12.99 -16.15 -4.81
CA ILE A 72 12.46 -15.19 -5.78
C ILE A 72 13.29 -15.21 -7.07
N VAL A 73 14.62 -15.22 -6.97
CA VAL A 73 15.52 -15.28 -8.13
C VAL A 73 15.33 -16.59 -8.90
N SER A 74 15.15 -17.71 -8.20
CA SER A 74 14.86 -18.99 -8.84
C SER A 74 13.56 -18.95 -9.65
N ILE A 75 12.47 -18.42 -9.07
CA ILE A 75 11.17 -18.29 -9.77
C ILE A 75 11.29 -17.28 -10.91
N PHE A 76 12.00 -16.17 -10.69
CA PHE A 76 12.22 -15.15 -11.70
C PHE A 76 12.96 -15.72 -12.90
N ASN A 77 14.07 -16.44 -12.71
CA ASN A 77 14.89 -16.99 -13.79
C ASN A 77 14.19 -18.14 -14.56
N ASP A 78 13.19 -18.78 -13.97
CA ASP A 78 12.31 -19.73 -14.65
C ASP A 78 11.15 -18.99 -15.36
N LYS A 79 9.88 -19.32 -15.07
CA LYS A 79 8.71 -18.76 -15.74
C LYS A 79 8.07 -17.57 -15.05
N GLY A 80 8.59 -17.13 -13.91
CA GLY A 80 7.90 -16.18 -13.04
C GLY A 80 6.62 -16.78 -12.43
N SER A 81 5.82 -15.94 -11.79
CA SER A 81 4.54 -16.31 -11.21
C SER A 81 3.67 -15.07 -11.02
N ASP A 82 2.61 -14.93 -11.83
CA ASP A 82 1.62 -13.85 -11.67
C ASP A 82 0.95 -13.90 -10.28
N LYS A 83 0.77 -15.10 -9.71
CA LYS A 83 0.17 -15.28 -8.37
C LYS A 83 1.06 -14.69 -7.26
N LEU A 84 2.37 -14.78 -7.42
CA LEU A 84 3.35 -14.31 -6.43
C LEU A 84 3.96 -12.96 -6.80
N ASP A 85 3.34 -12.22 -7.74
CA ASP A 85 3.84 -10.95 -8.26
C ASP A 85 5.32 -11.02 -8.73
N ILE A 86 5.76 -12.16 -9.26
CA ILE A 86 7.07 -12.33 -9.89
C ILE A 86 6.86 -12.25 -11.41
N PRO A 87 7.22 -11.15 -12.08
CA PRO A 87 6.84 -10.93 -13.47
C PRO A 87 7.38 -12.03 -14.38
N PRO A 88 6.55 -12.67 -15.23
CA PRO A 88 7.01 -13.69 -16.17
C PRO A 88 7.90 -13.12 -17.28
N PRO A 89 8.80 -13.92 -17.89
CA PRO A 89 9.58 -13.50 -19.04
C PRO A 89 8.71 -13.27 -20.28
N LEU A 90 9.24 -12.54 -21.27
CA LEU A 90 8.52 -12.27 -22.52
C LEU A 90 8.17 -13.53 -23.32
N SER A 91 8.85 -14.65 -23.09
CA SER A 91 8.48 -15.95 -23.68
C SER A 91 7.10 -16.45 -23.26
N GLU A 92 6.58 -15.98 -22.13
CA GLU A 92 5.23 -16.31 -21.64
C GLU A 92 4.18 -15.24 -22.03
N ALA A 93 4.57 -14.24 -22.84
CA ALA A 93 3.65 -13.21 -23.31
C ALA A 93 2.63 -13.79 -24.31
N PRO A 94 1.39 -13.26 -24.37
CA PRO A 94 0.41 -13.73 -25.34
C PRO A 94 0.90 -13.50 -26.77
N VAL A 95 0.82 -14.56 -27.59
CA VAL A 95 1.18 -14.48 -29.00
C VAL A 95 0.24 -13.50 -29.70
N VAL A 96 0.83 -12.54 -30.42
CA VAL A 96 0.06 -11.59 -31.21
C VAL A 96 -0.53 -12.34 -32.41
N PRO A 97 -1.87 -12.35 -32.60
CA PRO A 97 -2.47 -12.98 -33.76
C PRO A 97 -1.92 -12.37 -35.06
N VAL A 98 -1.55 -13.24 -36.01
CA VAL A 98 -1.12 -12.87 -37.36
C VAL A 98 -2.31 -13.10 -38.29
N GLN A 99 -2.57 -12.15 -39.21
CA GLN A 99 -3.63 -12.32 -40.19
C GLN A 99 -3.22 -13.40 -41.19
N THR A 100 -4.03 -14.44 -41.34
CA THR A 100 -3.97 -15.33 -42.50
C THR A 100 -4.55 -14.60 -43.71
N PRO A 101 -3.97 -14.74 -44.92
CA PRO A 101 -4.53 -14.13 -46.13
C PRO A 101 -5.92 -14.70 -46.43
N GLY A 102 -6.97 -13.88 -46.26
CA GLY A 102 -8.37 -14.23 -46.53
C GLY A 102 -9.31 -13.06 -46.20
N GLU A 103 -10.46 -13.01 -46.87
CA GLU A 103 -11.46 -11.94 -46.70
C GLU A 103 -12.19 -12.04 -45.34
N LEU A 104 -11.56 -11.51 -44.28
CA LEU A 104 -12.25 -11.28 -43.01
C LEU A 104 -13.30 -10.18 -43.18
N SER A 105 -14.50 -10.38 -42.62
CA SER A 105 -15.55 -9.37 -42.59
C SER A 105 -15.09 -8.11 -41.83
N SER A 106 -15.74 -6.97 -42.04
CA SER A 106 -15.40 -5.72 -41.33
C SER A 106 -15.49 -5.85 -39.80
N TRP A 107 -16.45 -6.63 -39.29
CA TRP A 107 -16.60 -6.93 -37.86
C TRP A 107 -15.45 -7.80 -37.33
N ASP A 108 -14.98 -8.76 -38.11
CA ASP A 108 -13.84 -9.62 -37.76
C ASP A 108 -12.51 -8.86 -37.78
N LYS A 109 -12.39 -7.84 -38.64
CA LYS A 109 -11.21 -6.95 -38.65
C LYS A 109 -11.12 -6.13 -37.37
N LEU A 110 -12.22 -5.57 -36.88
CA LEU A 110 -12.26 -4.78 -35.65
C LEU A 110 -11.99 -5.63 -34.40
N SER A 111 -12.59 -6.82 -34.30
CA SER A 111 -12.33 -7.75 -33.18
C SER A 111 -10.88 -8.22 -33.19
N PHE A 112 -10.34 -8.56 -34.36
CA PHE A 112 -8.94 -8.94 -34.53
C PHE A 112 -7.97 -7.80 -34.15
N GLN A 113 -8.24 -6.56 -34.58
CA GLN A 113 -7.43 -5.40 -34.18
C GLN A 113 -7.46 -5.15 -32.68
N LYS A 114 -8.64 -5.30 -32.03
CA LYS A 114 -8.77 -5.21 -30.57
C LYS A 114 -7.94 -6.27 -29.88
N GLU A 115 -7.97 -7.51 -30.38
CA GLU A 115 -7.19 -8.61 -29.82
C GLU A 115 -5.68 -8.40 -29.98
N GLN A 116 -5.24 -7.97 -31.17
CA GLN A 116 -3.85 -7.61 -31.41
C GLN A 116 -3.38 -6.47 -30.49
N SER A 117 -4.20 -5.43 -30.30
CA SER A 117 -3.93 -4.34 -29.36
C SER A 117 -3.84 -4.84 -27.91
N ARG A 118 -4.74 -5.75 -27.51
CA ARG A 118 -4.75 -6.38 -26.18
C ARG A 118 -3.47 -7.17 -25.92
N CYS A 119 -3.04 -8.02 -26.87
CA CYS A 119 -1.81 -8.80 -26.74
C CYS A 119 -0.56 -7.89 -26.66
N ARG A 120 -0.46 -6.88 -27.53
CA ARG A 120 0.64 -5.90 -27.51
C ARG A 120 0.69 -5.12 -26.20
N LYS A 121 -0.46 -4.69 -25.70
CA LYS A 121 -0.57 -3.99 -24.41
C LYS A 121 -0.08 -4.89 -23.27
N LYS A 122 -0.57 -6.13 -23.20
CA LYS A 122 -0.14 -7.09 -22.16
C LYS A 122 1.37 -7.37 -22.22
N ALA A 123 1.92 -7.57 -23.42
CA ALA A 123 3.37 -7.77 -23.58
C ALA A 123 4.21 -6.56 -23.12
N ALA A 124 3.75 -5.33 -23.40
CA ALA A 124 4.43 -4.11 -22.95
C ALA A 124 4.35 -3.91 -21.42
N GLU A 125 3.20 -4.23 -20.82
CA GLU A 125 3.01 -4.23 -19.36
C GLU A 125 3.91 -5.28 -18.69
N MET A 126 3.96 -6.51 -19.21
CA MET A 126 4.84 -7.58 -18.74
C MET A 126 6.31 -7.18 -18.83
N TYR A 127 6.75 -6.61 -19.95
CA TYR A 127 8.13 -6.14 -20.12
C TYR A 127 8.50 -5.10 -19.06
N SER A 128 7.61 -4.12 -18.85
CA SER A 128 7.84 -3.03 -17.90
C SER A 128 7.96 -3.55 -16.47
N LEU A 129 7.07 -4.45 -16.05
CA LEU A 129 7.13 -5.10 -14.73
C LEU A 129 8.40 -5.96 -14.58
N ARG A 130 8.76 -6.72 -15.62
CA ARG A 130 9.96 -7.58 -15.62
C ARG A 130 11.24 -6.75 -15.49
N MET A 131 11.35 -5.61 -16.17
CA MET A 131 12.51 -4.72 -16.08
C MET A 131 12.60 -4.05 -14.70
N ASP A 132 11.48 -3.59 -14.14
CA ASP A 132 11.44 -3.04 -12.78
C ASP A 132 11.88 -4.07 -11.73
N ALA A 133 11.37 -5.31 -11.82
CA ALA A 133 11.80 -6.42 -10.97
C ALA A 133 13.28 -6.78 -11.17
N LEU A 134 13.77 -6.78 -12.42
CA LEU A 134 15.18 -7.04 -12.71
C LEU A 134 16.10 -6.04 -12.00
N TYR A 135 15.80 -4.74 -12.04
CA TYR A 135 16.57 -3.73 -11.32
C TYR A 135 16.55 -3.98 -9.81
N LYS A 136 15.37 -4.22 -9.24
CA LYS A 136 15.21 -4.49 -7.79
C LYS A 136 16.01 -5.71 -7.34
N LEU A 137 15.87 -6.83 -8.04
CA LEU A 137 16.55 -8.08 -7.71
C LEU A 137 18.06 -7.99 -7.94
N SER A 138 18.50 -7.28 -8.98
CA SER A 138 19.93 -7.03 -9.22
C SER A 138 20.56 -6.21 -8.10
N ILE A 139 19.86 -5.18 -7.62
CA ILE A 139 20.32 -4.36 -6.48
C ILE A 139 20.34 -5.19 -5.20
N ALA A 140 19.29 -5.96 -4.93
CA ALA A 140 19.23 -6.85 -3.77
C ALA A 140 20.36 -7.88 -3.81
N ASN A 141 20.61 -8.51 -4.96
CA ASN A 141 21.69 -9.49 -5.12
C ASN A 141 23.08 -8.86 -4.99
N HIS A 142 23.28 -7.62 -5.46
CA HIS A 142 24.53 -6.88 -5.24
C HIS A 142 24.79 -6.58 -3.76
N LEU A 143 23.74 -6.35 -2.97
CA LEU A 143 23.80 -6.06 -1.54
C LEU A 143 23.66 -7.31 -0.65
N ARG A 144 23.65 -8.52 -1.23
CA ARG A 144 23.34 -9.80 -0.56
C ARG A 144 24.08 -10.00 0.76
N ASP A 145 25.39 -9.73 0.77
CA ASP A 145 26.29 -9.96 1.89
C ASP A 145 26.72 -8.65 2.58
N GLN A 146 25.90 -7.61 2.47
CA GLN A 146 26.26 -6.26 2.89
C GLN A 146 25.19 -5.67 3.81
N ILE A 147 25.65 -4.88 4.77
CA ILE A 147 24.80 -3.97 5.54
C ILE A 147 24.68 -2.66 4.77
N PHE A 148 23.47 -2.12 4.69
CA PHE A 148 23.19 -0.88 3.98
C PHE A 148 22.13 -0.02 4.69
N TRP A 149 22.05 1.24 4.27
CA TRP A 149 21.18 2.26 4.87
C TRP A 149 20.36 2.98 3.81
N PHE A 150 19.17 3.42 4.21
CA PHE A 150 18.29 4.22 3.38
C PHE A 150 18.26 5.67 3.90
N PRO A 151 19.05 6.60 3.33
CA PRO A 151 18.80 8.01 3.62
C PRO A 151 17.36 8.38 3.25
N HIS A 152 16.72 9.21 4.08
CA HIS A 152 15.35 9.66 3.84
C HIS A 152 15.30 11.14 3.47
N ASN A 153 14.27 11.51 2.73
CA ASN A 153 13.83 12.89 2.50
C ASN A 153 12.30 12.98 2.70
N MET A 154 11.70 14.14 2.44
CA MET A 154 10.26 14.36 2.62
C MET A 154 9.59 14.94 1.37
N ASP A 155 8.27 14.78 1.23
CA ASP A 155 7.46 15.56 0.29
C ASP A 155 7.06 16.92 0.88
N PHE A 156 6.36 17.75 0.09
CA PHE A 156 5.90 19.07 0.52
C PHE A 156 4.92 19.07 1.71
N ARG A 157 4.35 17.90 2.04
CA ARG A 157 3.43 17.71 3.17
C ARG A 157 4.15 17.22 4.42
N GLY A 158 5.44 16.91 4.33
CA GLY A 158 6.23 16.35 5.42
C GLY A 158 6.26 14.83 5.49
N ARG A 159 5.64 14.11 4.54
CA ARG A 159 5.71 12.64 4.52
C ARG A 159 7.10 12.21 4.09
N THR A 160 7.69 11.26 4.80
CA THR A 160 9.06 10.79 4.58
C THR A 160 9.11 9.67 3.53
N TYR A 161 10.22 9.62 2.79
CA TYR A 161 10.48 8.65 1.74
C TYR A 161 11.98 8.32 1.66
N PRO A 162 12.36 7.04 1.45
CA PRO A 162 13.74 6.68 1.12
C PRO A 162 14.20 7.39 -0.15
N CYS A 163 15.39 7.97 -0.13
CA CYS A 163 16.02 8.59 -1.31
C CYS A 163 16.31 7.57 -2.42
N PRO A 164 16.80 6.34 -2.16
CA PRO A 164 16.98 5.32 -3.20
C PRO A 164 15.63 4.84 -3.75
N PRO A 165 15.30 5.05 -5.05
CA PRO A 165 13.94 4.85 -5.54
C PRO A 165 13.59 3.40 -5.88
N TYR A 166 14.57 2.60 -6.32
CA TYR A 166 14.31 1.27 -6.89
C TYR A 166 14.08 0.18 -5.84
N PHE A 167 15.00 0.03 -4.88
CA PHE A 167 14.95 -1.00 -3.83
C PHE A 167 14.91 -0.34 -2.46
N ASN A 168 13.78 -0.44 -1.74
CA ASN A 168 13.56 0.08 -0.39
C ASN A 168 12.29 -0.51 0.26
N HIS A 169 12.16 -0.37 1.57
CA HIS A 169 11.06 -0.96 2.37
C HIS A 169 9.66 -0.34 2.12
N LEU A 170 9.53 0.75 1.35
CA LEU A 170 8.23 1.27 0.92
C LEU A 170 7.68 0.56 -0.32
N GLY A 171 8.44 -0.38 -0.91
CA GLY A 171 8.07 -1.15 -2.10
C GLY A 171 6.94 -2.16 -1.88
N SER A 172 6.80 -3.06 -2.86
CA SER A 172 5.83 -4.17 -2.85
C SER A 172 6.19 -5.24 -1.82
N ASP A 173 5.28 -6.21 -1.62
CA ASP A 173 5.48 -7.39 -0.77
C ASP A 173 6.86 -8.05 -0.99
N VAL A 174 7.20 -8.32 -2.25
CA VAL A 174 8.52 -8.84 -2.68
C VAL A 174 9.67 -8.01 -2.10
N THR A 175 9.64 -6.69 -2.28
CA THR A 175 10.72 -5.81 -1.80
C THR A 175 10.81 -5.79 -0.28
N ARG A 176 9.68 -5.84 0.43
CA ARG A 176 9.65 -5.85 1.91
C ARG A 176 10.16 -7.16 2.47
N ALA A 177 9.76 -8.29 1.90
CA ALA A 177 10.20 -9.62 2.34
C ALA A 177 11.71 -9.84 2.20
N LEU A 178 12.33 -9.14 1.25
CA LEU A 178 13.77 -9.14 1.01
C LEU A 178 14.57 -8.34 2.07
N LEU A 179 13.93 -7.57 2.94
CA LEU A 179 14.59 -6.64 3.84
C LEU A 179 14.42 -7.06 5.30
N LEU A 180 15.53 -7.22 6.00
CA LEU A 180 15.59 -7.45 7.45
C LEU A 180 16.39 -6.33 8.12
N PHE A 181 16.16 -6.12 9.41
CA PHE A 181 17.07 -5.27 10.19
C PHE A 181 18.45 -5.93 10.26
N ALA A 182 19.51 -5.16 10.04
CA ALA A 182 20.87 -5.65 10.20
C ALA A 182 21.20 -5.92 11.67
N GLU A 183 20.73 -5.04 12.56
CA GLU A 183 20.83 -5.22 14.01
C GLU A 183 19.66 -6.07 14.51
N GLY A 184 19.96 -7.25 15.03
CA GLY A 184 18.98 -8.14 15.63
C GLY A 184 18.73 -7.82 17.11
N ARG A 185 17.58 -8.22 17.62
CA ARG A 185 17.21 -8.07 19.04
C ARG A 185 16.68 -9.37 19.63
N PRO A 186 17.00 -9.70 20.90
CA PRO A 186 16.40 -10.85 21.55
C PRO A 186 14.89 -10.70 21.64
N LEU A 187 14.14 -11.76 21.37
CA LEU A 187 12.67 -11.74 21.38
C LEU A 187 12.09 -11.38 22.76
N GLY A 188 12.76 -11.79 23.83
CA GLY A 188 12.23 -11.65 25.18
C GLY A 188 10.96 -12.49 25.41
N PRO A 189 10.19 -12.21 26.47
CA PRO A 189 9.07 -13.06 26.88
C PRO A 189 7.92 -13.07 25.87
N ASN A 190 7.70 -11.97 25.15
CA ASN A 190 6.53 -11.78 24.28
C ASN A 190 6.89 -11.70 22.79
N GLY A 191 8.17 -11.73 22.41
CA GLY A 191 8.58 -11.50 21.03
C GLY A 191 8.08 -12.58 20.06
N LEU A 192 8.11 -13.86 20.49
CA LEU A 192 7.58 -14.95 19.68
C LEU A 192 6.06 -14.81 19.46
N ASP A 193 5.33 -14.38 20.48
CA ASP A 193 3.89 -14.11 20.36
C ASP A 193 3.60 -12.99 19.36
N TRP A 194 4.40 -11.92 19.40
CA TRP A 194 4.28 -10.83 18.42
C TRP A 194 4.63 -11.25 17.00
N LEU A 195 5.62 -12.14 16.81
CA LEU A 195 5.91 -12.72 15.49
C LEU A 195 4.72 -13.55 14.98
N LYS A 196 4.10 -14.38 15.83
CA LYS A 196 2.90 -15.16 15.47
C LYS A 196 1.71 -14.27 15.10
N ILE A 197 1.43 -13.24 15.90
CA ILE A 197 0.39 -12.25 15.61
C ILE A 197 0.69 -11.55 14.28
N HIS A 198 1.94 -11.16 14.06
CA HIS A 198 2.35 -10.51 12.82
C HIS A 198 2.19 -11.41 11.60
N LEU A 199 2.56 -12.69 11.71
CA LEU A 199 2.36 -13.70 10.68
C LEU A 199 0.89 -13.78 10.28
N ILE A 200 -0.03 -13.88 11.24
CA ILE A 200 -1.47 -13.91 10.94
C ILE A 200 -1.96 -12.60 10.32
N ASN A 201 -1.43 -11.44 10.74
CA ASN A 201 -1.76 -10.17 10.11
C ASN A 201 -1.41 -10.15 8.61
N LEU A 202 -0.25 -10.71 8.24
CA LEU A 202 0.22 -10.80 6.85
C LEU A 202 -0.64 -11.72 5.98
N THR A 203 -1.20 -12.80 6.56
CA THR A 203 -2.13 -13.69 5.83
C THR A 203 -3.43 -12.99 5.43
N GLY A 204 -3.79 -11.94 6.17
CA GLY A 204 -5.07 -11.26 6.04
C GLY A 204 -6.26 -12.03 6.63
N LEU A 205 -6.02 -13.18 7.26
CA LEU A 205 -7.00 -13.93 8.04
C LEU A 205 -7.22 -13.29 9.41
N LYS A 206 -8.33 -13.64 10.08
CA LYS A 206 -8.66 -13.17 11.44
C LYS A 206 -8.57 -11.64 11.64
N LYS A 207 -8.77 -10.83 10.58
CA LYS A 207 -8.75 -9.35 10.66
C LYS A 207 -9.70 -8.74 11.69
N ARG A 208 -10.85 -9.38 11.90
CA ARG A 208 -11.85 -8.98 12.89
C ARG A 208 -11.59 -9.57 14.28
N GLY A 209 -10.66 -10.52 14.37
CA GLY A 209 -10.34 -11.16 15.62
C GLY A 209 -9.39 -10.33 16.48
N SER A 210 -9.44 -10.60 17.79
CA SER A 210 -8.55 -10.02 18.80
C SER A 210 -7.10 -10.47 18.60
N LEU A 211 -6.15 -9.82 19.26
CA LEU A 211 -4.74 -10.25 19.22
C LEU A 211 -4.56 -11.67 19.77
N GLN A 212 -5.33 -12.03 20.80
CA GLN A 212 -5.30 -13.37 21.39
C GLN A 212 -5.80 -14.44 20.42
N GLU A 213 -6.91 -14.16 19.71
CA GLU A 213 -7.44 -15.09 18.70
C GLU A 213 -6.47 -15.28 17.53
N ARG A 214 -5.74 -14.23 17.14
CA ARG A 214 -4.70 -14.33 16.10
C ARG A 214 -3.54 -15.20 16.57
N LYS A 215 -3.06 -14.98 17.79
CA LYS A 215 -2.02 -15.82 18.40
C LYS A 215 -2.45 -17.28 18.45
N GLN A 216 -3.63 -17.56 19.01
CA GLN A 216 -4.15 -18.92 19.12
C GLN A 216 -4.29 -19.58 17.75
N TYR A 217 -4.79 -18.86 16.75
CA TYR A 217 -4.89 -19.38 15.40
C TYR A 217 -3.52 -19.73 14.82
N ALA A 218 -2.49 -18.92 15.07
CA ALA A 218 -1.12 -19.25 14.67
C ALA A 218 -0.60 -20.54 15.34
N ASP A 219 -0.96 -20.76 16.61
CA ASP A 219 -0.61 -21.99 17.33
C ASP A 219 -1.33 -23.21 16.74
N GLU A 220 -2.59 -23.07 16.31
CA GLU A 220 -3.38 -24.13 15.66
C GLU A 220 -2.81 -24.56 14.30
N ILE A 221 -2.23 -23.63 13.53
CA ILE A 221 -1.68 -23.89 12.18
C ILE A 221 -0.16 -24.01 12.16
N MET A 222 0.47 -24.28 13.30
CA MET A 222 1.93 -24.30 13.44
C MET A 222 2.60 -25.28 12.44
N ASP A 223 1.95 -26.40 12.15
CA ASP A 223 2.45 -27.37 11.16
C ASP A 223 2.51 -26.78 9.74
N ASP A 224 1.50 -26.00 9.33
CA ASP A 224 1.49 -25.32 8.01
C ASP A 224 2.57 -24.24 7.94
N ILE A 225 2.80 -23.53 9.06
CA ILE A 225 3.85 -22.53 9.20
C ILE A 225 5.23 -23.19 9.02
N MET A 226 5.50 -24.27 9.75
CA MET A 226 6.77 -24.99 9.69
C MET A 226 6.99 -25.65 8.33
N ASP A 227 5.96 -26.26 7.74
CA ASP A 227 6.05 -26.85 6.40
C ASP A 227 6.33 -25.79 5.33
N SER A 228 5.71 -24.62 5.43
CA SER A 228 5.98 -23.49 4.53
C SER A 228 7.42 -22.99 4.66
N ALA A 229 7.98 -22.98 5.87
CA ALA A 229 9.37 -22.58 6.11
C ALA A 229 10.38 -23.60 5.57
N ASP A 230 10.13 -24.90 5.79
CA ASP A 230 11.07 -25.97 5.44
C ASP A 230 11.01 -26.35 3.96
N ARG A 231 9.80 -26.34 3.37
CA ARG A 231 9.55 -26.77 1.99
C ARG A 231 8.73 -25.74 1.21
N PRO A 232 9.25 -24.51 0.99
CA PRO A 232 8.47 -23.40 0.44
C PRO A 232 7.81 -23.70 -0.92
N LEU A 233 8.50 -24.45 -1.79
CA LEU A 233 8.05 -24.74 -3.16
C LEU A 233 7.58 -26.19 -3.39
N THR A 234 7.82 -27.08 -2.42
CA THR A 234 7.54 -28.53 -2.56
C THR A 234 6.58 -29.08 -1.52
N GLY A 235 6.32 -28.34 -0.43
CA GLY A 235 5.33 -28.68 0.60
C GLY A 235 3.91 -28.30 0.21
N ARG A 236 3.08 -28.00 1.22
CA ARG A 236 1.66 -27.61 1.07
C ARG A 236 1.45 -26.21 0.49
N LYS A 237 2.49 -25.37 0.47
CA LYS A 237 2.47 -24.01 -0.11
C LYS A 237 1.41 -23.09 0.51
N TRP A 238 1.07 -23.30 1.79
CA TRP A 238 0.05 -22.53 2.51
C TRP A 238 0.30 -21.01 2.43
N TRP A 239 1.55 -20.59 2.55
CA TRP A 239 1.95 -19.18 2.47
C TRP A 239 1.56 -18.49 1.15
N MET A 240 1.37 -19.22 0.04
CA MET A 240 1.04 -18.66 -1.27
C MET A 240 -0.42 -18.15 -1.36
N GLU A 241 -1.28 -18.51 -0.40
CA GLU A 241 -2.68 -18.06 -0.35
C GLU A 241 -2.88 -16.80 0.51
N ALA A 242 -1.81 -16.30 1.14
CA ALA A 242 -1.84 -15.10 1.98
C ALA A 242 -2.05 -13.81 1.16
N ASP A 243 -2.59 -12.77 1.81
CA ASP A 243 -2.65 -11.42 1.23
C ASP A 243 -1.25 -10.86 0.90
N GLU A 244 -0.24 -11.14 1.74
CA GLU A 244 1.16 -10.71 1.57
C GLU A 244 2.07 -11.97 1.59
N PRO A 245 2.15 -12.73 0.49
CA PRO A 245 2.72 -14.07 0.49
C PRO A 245 4.21 -14.11 0.84
N TRP A 246 5.04 -13.23 0.28
CA TRP A 246 6.48 -13.26 0.52
C TRP A 246 6.84 -12.84 1.94
N GLN A 247 6.20 -11.80 2.48
CA GLN A 247 6.37 -11.44 3.89
C GLN A 247 5.88 -12.57 4.81
N THR A 248 4.78 -13.25 4.45
CA THR A 248 4.26 -14.40 5.22
C THR A 248 5.30 -15.53 5.25
N LEU A 249 5.86 -15.90 4.10
CA LEU A 249 6.91 -16.92 4.03
C LEU A 249 8.15 -16.55 4.85
N ALA A 250 8.60 -15.30 4.72
CA ALA A 250 9.74 -14.80 5.49
C ALA A 250 9.46 -14.85 7.01
N CYS A 251 8.23 -14.53 7.43
CA CYS A 251 7.81 -14.63 8.82
C CYS A 251 7.67 -16.09 9.28
N CYS A 252 7.19 -17.00 8.44
CA CYS A 252 7.16 -18.45 8.73
C CYS A 252 8.56 -18.97 9.03
N MET A 253 9.56 -18.58 8.23
CA MET A 253 10.96 -18.94 8.47
C MET A 253 11.45 -18.43 9.82
N GLU A 254 11.13 -17.18 10.16
CA GLU A 254 11.54 -16.58 11.44
C GLU A 254 10.87 -17.26 12.65
N VAL A 255 9.55 -17.48 12.60
CA VAL A 255 8.78 -18.18 13.64
C VAL A 255 9.29 -19.60 13.84
N THR A 256 9.59 -20.31 12.75
CA THR A 256 10.09 -21.69 12.79
C THR A 256 11.49 -21.75 13.44
N ARG A 257 12.39 -20.85 13.06
CA ARG A 257 13.74 -20.76 13.68
C ARG A 257 13.67 -20.41 15.16
N ALA A 258 12.86 -19.41 15.51
CA ALA A 258 12.65 -19.02 16.90
C ALA A 258 12.07 -20.17 17.74
N SER A 259 11.06 -20.87 17.22
CA SER A 259 10.40 -21.99 17.91
C SER A 259 11.30 -23.22 18.08
N ARG A 260 12.24 -23.43 17.15
CA ARG A 260 13.24 -24.52 17.21
C ARG A 260 14.49 -24.16 18.02
N SER A 261 14.65 -22.91 18.44
CA SER A 261 15.77 -22.51 19.27
C SER A 261 15.66 -23.09 20.69
N ALA A 262 16.80 -23.27 21.36
CA ALA A 262 16.81 -23.84 22.72
C ALA A 262 16.03 -23.00 23.73
N ASP A 263 16.03 -21.67 23.55
CA ASP A 263 15.28 -20.72 24.35
C ASP A 263 14.75 -19.61 23.43
N PRO A 264 13.47 -19.66 23.02
CA PRO A 264 12.88 -18.66 22.13
C PRO A 264 12.99 -17.22 22.63
N THR A 265 13.07 -17.01 23.96
CA THR A 265 13.19 -15.65 24.52
C THR A 265 14.56 -15.02 24.27
N LYS A 266 15.59 -15.84 24.05
CA LYS A 266 16.96 -15.41 23.73
C LYS A 266 17.28 -15.43 22.25
N TYR A 267 16.38 -15.96 21.41
CA TYR A 267 16.55 -15.94 19.97
C TYR A 267 16.69 -14.49 19.47
N ILE A 268 17.75 -14.21 18.73
CA ILE A 268 18.01 -12.90 18.14
C ILE A 268 17.25 -12.82 16.83
N SER A 269 16.18 -12.03 16.82
CA SER A 269 15.35 -11.81 15.64
C SER A 269 15.77 -10.54 14.91
N HIS A 270 15.78 -10.62 13.59
CA HIS A 270 16.05 -9.50 12.68
C HIS A 270 14.78 -9.05 11.93
N PHE A 271 13.67 -9.75 12.15
CA PHE A 271 12.45 -9.60 11.37
C PHE A 271 11.65 -8.35 11.80
N PRO A 272 11.33 -7.44 10.88
CA PRO A 272 10.50 -6.28 11.21
C PRO A 272 9.05 -6.68 11.50
N VAL A 273 8.52 -6.29 12.67
CA VAL A 273 7.10 -6.46 13.02
C VAL A 273 6.34 -5.17 12.77
N HIS A 274 5.35 -5.22 11.87
CA HIS A 274 4.53 -4.05 11.53
C HIS A 274 3.35 -3.86 12.48
N GLN A 275 3.09 -2.61 12.85
CA GLN A 275 1.86 -2.13 13.47
C GLN A 275 1.30 -0.98 12.62
N ASP A 276 0.07 -1.11 12.12
CA ASP A 276 -0.54 -0.14 11.22
C ASP A 276 -1.85 0.42 11.80
N GLY A 277 -2.09 1.71 11.55
CA GLY A 277 -3.30 2.41 11.97
C GLY A 277 -4.46 2.14 11.01
N SER A 278 -5.57 1.59 11.52
CA SER A 278 -6.78 1.34 10.72
C SER A 278 -7.39 2.65 10.20
N CYS A 279 -7.09 2.99 8.95
CA CYS A 279 -7.52 4.24 8.31
C CYS A 279 -7.04 5.50 9.05
N ASN A 280 -5.73 5.67 9.17
CA ASN A 280 -5.10 6.78 9.91
C ASN A 280 -5.62 8.18 9.54
N GLY A 281 -6.00 8.44 8.28
CA GLY A 281 -6.64 9.70 7.90
C GLY A 281 -7.97 9.97 8.63
N LEU A 282 -8.83 8.96 8.76
CA LEU A 282 -10.07 9.07 9.55
C LEU A 282 -9.80 9.13 11.06
N GLN A 283 -8.73 8.48 11.55
CA GLN A 283 -8.32 8.62 12.96
C GLN A 283 -8.00 10.09 13.27
N HIS A 284 -7.19 10.76 12.45
CA HIS A 284 -6.89 12.17 12.64
C HIS A 284 -8.14 13.05 12.54
N TYR A 285 -9.05 12.78 11.60
CA TYR A 285 -10.30 13.54 11.50
C TYR A 285 -11.23 13.33 12.70
N ALA A 286 -11.40 12.10 13.17
CA ALA A 286 -12.20 11.80 14.36
C ALA A 286 -11.60 12.47 15.61
N ALA A 287 -10.27 12.49 15.74
CA ALA A 287 -9.59 13.21 16.82
C ALA A 287 -9.79 14.73 16.74
N LEU A 288 -9.64 15.34 15.54
CA LEU A 288 -9.84 16.78 15.33
C LEU A 288 -11.29 17.20 15.58
N GLY A 289 -12.25 16.41 15.08
CA GLY A 289 -13.68 16.67 15.24
C GLY A 289 -14.25 16.23 16.59
N ARG A 290 -13.47 15.50 17.40
CA ARG A 290 -13.91 14.81 18.62
C ARG A 290 -15.20 14.00 18.37
N ASP A 291 -15.26 13.33 17.23
CA ASP A 291 -16.42 12.56 16.77
C ASP A 291 -16.39 11.17 17.42
N GLU A 292 -17.26 10.93 18.41
CA GLU A 292 -17.27 9.68 19.19
C GLU A 292 -17.58 8.45 18.32
N ILE A 293 -18.57 8.56 17.43
CA ILE A 293 -18.97 7.46 16.52
C ILE A 293 -17.83 7.17 15.55
N GLY A 294 -17.24 8.23 14.99
CA GLY A 294 -16.07 8.13 14.14
C GLY A 294 -14.89 7.48 14.86
N ALA A 295 -14.59 7.93 16.09
CA ALA A 295 -13.49 7.46 16.92
C ALA A 295 -13.60 5.97 17.27
N ARG A 296 -14.80 5.50 17.63
CA ARG A 296 -15.08 4.06 17.83
C ARG A 296 -14.84 3.28 16.55
N SER A 297 -15.33 3.77 15.41
CA SER A 297 -15.21 3.08 14.11
C SER A 297 -13.78 2.90 13.61
N VAL A 298 -12.84 3.71 14.10
CA VAL A 298 -11.41 3.72 13.70
C VAL A 298 -10.45 3.37 14.83
N ASN A 299 -10.95 2.72 15.88
CA ASN A 299 -10.15 2.17 16.99
C ASN A 299 -9.41 3.21 17.84
N LEU A 300 -9.91 4.45 17.93
CA LEU A 300 -9.39 5.44 18.89
C LEU A 300 -9.90 5.22 20.30
N MET A 301 -11.06 4.58 20.43
CA MET A 301 -11.61 4.19 21.73
C MET A 301 -11.20 2.75 22.06
N PRO A 302 -10.90 2.44 23.33
CA PRO A 302 -10.66 1.07 23.78
C PRO A 302 -11.83 0.15 23.40
N CYS A 303 -11.50 -1.00 22.80
CA CYS A 303 -12.44 -2.03 22.40
C CYS A 303 -11.77 -3.40 22.52
N GLU A 304 -12.55 -4.43 22.87
CA GLU A 304 -12.03 -5.81 22.98
C GLU A 304 -11.68 -6.41 21.62
N THR A 305 -12.41 -6.03 20.58
CA THR A 305 -12.19 -6.46 19.20
C THR A 305 -11.99 -5.27 18.27
N PRO A 306 -11.11 -5.40 17.27
CA PRO A 306 -10.83 -4.31 16.34
C PRO A 306 -12.06 -4.01 15.48
N GLN A 307 -12.43 -2.74 15.45
CA GLN A 307 -13.48 -2.20 14.59
C GLN A 307 -12.95 -2.03 13.16
N ASP A 308 -13.82 -2.32 12.19
CA ASP A 308 -13.48 -2.29 10.76
C ASP A 308 -14.43 -1.35 10.01
N VAL A 309 -14.08 -0.07 9.96
CA VAL A 309 -14.84 0.98 9.27
C VAL A 309 -15.26 0.58 7.84
N TYR A 310 -14.44 -0.19 7.13
CA TYR A 310 -14.74 -0.63 5.78
C TYR A 310 -15.91 -1.63 5.74
N SER A 311 -16.01 -2.52 6.73
CA SER A 311 -17.14 -3.45 6.87
C SER A 311 -18.41 -2.70 7.27
N GLY A 312 -18.30 -1.72 8.17
CA GLY A 312 -19.44 -0.86 8.55
C GLY A 312 -20.00 -0.09 7.37
N VAL A 313 -19.15 0.56 6.56
CA VAL A 313 -19.57 1.24 5.33
C VAL A 313 -20.17 0.27 4.32
N ALA A 314 -19.57 -0.92 4.13
CA ALA A 314 -20.12 -1.92 3.21
C ALA A 314 -21.54 -2.36 3.62
N GLN A 315 -21.76 -2.58 4.92
CA GLN A 315 -23.08 -2.94 5.46
C GLN A 315 -24.11 -1.81 5.26
N GLN A 316 -23.74 -0.57 5.55
CA GLN A 316 -24.62 0.58 5.33
C GLN A 316 -25.00 0.74 3.85
N VAL A 317 -24.03 0.55 2.95
CA VAL A 317 -24.27 0.61 1.50
C VAL A 317 -25.19 -0.54 1.04
N GLU A 318 -25.06 -1.72 1.64
CA GLU A 318 -25.95 -2.85 1.37
C GLU A 318 -27.40 -2.58 1.85
N GLU A 319 -27.57 -1.89 2.97
CA GLU A 319 -28.90 -1.45 3.43
C GLU A 319 -29.54 -0.46 2.47
N PHE A 320 -28.79 0.54 1.99
CA PHE A 320 -29.25 1.47 0.95
C PHE A 320 -29.63 0.74 -0.34
N ARG A 321 -28.80 -0.22 -0.76
CA ARG A 321 -29.08 -1.07 -1.93
C ARG A 321 -30.39 -1.83 -1.77
N LYS A 322 -30.64 -2.46 -0.61
CA LYS A 322 -31.90 -3.19 -0.35
C LYS A 322 -33.12 -2.28 -0.44
N ILE A 323 -33.04 -1.06 0.10
CA ILE A 323 -34.12 -0.07 0.01
C ILE A 323 -34.39 0.31 -1.45
N ASP A 324 -33.34 0.62 -2.21
CA ASP A 324 -33.46 1.03 -3.61
C ASP A 324 -33.90 -0.12 -4.53
N ALA A 325 -33.48 -1.35 -4.25
CA ALA A 325 -33.94 -2.55 -4.95
C ALA A 325 -35.44 -2.78 -4.77
N LYS A 326 -35.97 -2.54 -3.55
CA LYS A 326 -37.42 -2.58 -3.26
C LYS A 326 -38.19 -1.48 -3.98
N LYS A 327 -37.57 -0.32 -4.23
CA LYS A 327 -38.14 0.77 -5.04
C LYS A 327 -38.10 0.50 -6.56
N GLY A 328 -37.58 -0.65 -6.99
CA GLY A 328 -37.50 -1.03 -8.40
C GLY A 328 -36.26 -0.49 -9.13
N ILE A 329 -35.24 0.00 -8.43
CA ILE A 329 -34.01 0.47 -9.06
C ILE A 329 -33.21 -0.75 -9.55
N LYS A 330 -33.13 -0.92 -10.88
CA LYS A 330 -32.52 -2.07 -11.55
C LYS A 330 -31.07 -2.33 -11.15
N VAL A 331 -30.24 -1.27 -11.07
CA VAL A 331 -28.84 -1.41 -10.68
C VAL A 331 -28.67 -1.94 -9.25
N ALA A 332 -29.57 -1.55 -8.33
CA ALA A 332 -29.55 -2.01 -6.95
C ALA A 332 -29.95 -3.49 -6.84
N GLN A 333 -30.84 -3.98 -7.71
CA GLN A 333 -31.21 -5.40 -7.78
C GLN A 333 -30.04 -6.24 -8.31
N VAL A 334 -29.34 -5.78 -9.35
CA VAL A 334 -28.18 -6.48 -9.92
C VAL A 334 -27.01 -6.57 -8.94
N LEU A 335 -26.86 -5.59 -8.05
CA LEU A 335 -25.80 -5.52 -7.05
C LEU A 335 -25.99 -6.46 -5.85
N ASP A 336 -27.08 -7.23 -5.80
CA ASP A 336 -27.35 -8.15 -4.70
C ASP A 336 -26.23 -9.19 -4.54
N GLY A 337 -25.68 -9.30 -3.33
CA GLY A 337 -24.56 -10.20 -3.02
C GLY A 337 -23.17 -9.74 -3.48
N PHE A 338 -23.05 -8.60 -4.19
CA PHE A 338 -21.75 -8.11 -4.69
C PHE A 338 -21.12 -7.01 -3.82
N ILE A 339 -21.84 -6.50 -2.82
CA ILE A 339 -21.35 -5.42 -1.94
C ILE A 339 -20.51 -6.02 -0.81
N GLY A 340 -19.19 -5.97 -1.00
CA GLY A 340 -18.22 -6.48 -0.03
C GLY A 340 -17.19 -5.44 0.40
N ARG A 341 -16.50 -5.73 1.51
CA ARG A 341 -15.40 -4.91 2.05
C ARG A 341 -14.36 -4.55 0.97
N LYS A 342 -13.95 -5.52 0.14
CA LYS A 342 -12.94 -5.33 -0.92
C LYS A 342 -13.35 -4.28 -1.96
N VAL A 343 -14.65 -4.14 -2.24
CA VAL A 343 -15.19 -3.19 -3.22
C VAL A 343 -15.11 -1.75 -2.69
N VAL A 344 -15.47 -1.53 -1.42
CA VAL A 344 -15.54 -0.17 -0.84
C VAL A 344 -14.24 0.29 -0.19
N LYS A 345 -13.34 -0.64 0.21
CA LYS A 345 -12.13 -0.35 1.01
C LYS A 345 -11.30 0.78 0.41
N GLN A 346 -10.96 0.70 -0.88
CA GLN A 346 -10.08 1.69 -1.52
C GLN A 346 -10.72 3.07 -1.56
N THR A 347 -12.02 3.16 -1.86
CA THR A 347 -12.74 4.43 -1.91
C THR A 347 -12.85 5.05 -0.53
N VAL A 348 -13.26 4.30 0.49
CA VAL A 348 -13.30 4.79 1.88
C VAL A 348 -11.94 5.28 2.35
N MET A 349 -10.87 4.52 2.06
CA MET A 349 -9.51 4.88 2.45
C MET A 349 -8.99 6.14 1.74
N THR A 350 -9.44 6.42 0.52
CA THR A 350 -8.89 7.50 -0.31
C THR A 350 -9.72 8.78 -0.32
N VAL A 351 -10.99 8.73 0.10
CA VAL A 351 -11.84 9.93 0.24
C VAL A 351 -11.22 10.95 1.21
N VAL A 352 -10.63 10.51 2.31
CA VAL A 352 -9.92 11.39 3.26
C VAL A 352 -8.69 12.08 2.67
N TYR A 353 -8.16 11.57 1.56
CA TYR A 353 -7.04 12.16 0.82
C TYR A 353 -7.49 12.97 -0.39
N GLY A 354 -8.79 13.32 -0.49
CA GLY A 354 -9.33 14.20 -1.52
C GLY A 354 -9.86 13.50 -2.77
N VAL A 355 -10.07 12.18 -2.73
CA VAL A 355 -10.72 11.47 -3.86
C VAL A 355 -12.16 11.97 -4.03
N THR A 356 -12.49 12.33 -5.27
CA THR A 356 -13.84 12.75 -5.67
C THR A 356 -14.69 11.54 -6.08
N ARG A 357 -15.99 11.75 -6.28
CA ARG A 357 -16.89 10.71 -6.80
C ARG A 357 -16.41 10.12 -8.13
N TYR A 358 -15.79 10.92 -8.99
CA TYR A 358 -15.23 10.43 -10.26
C TYR A 358 -14.08 9.43 -10.02
N GLY A 359 -13.12 9.79 -9.17
CA GLY A 359 -12.01 8.91 -8.81
C GLY A 359 -12.48 7.66 -8.06
N GLY A 360 -13.42 7.80 -7.12
CA GLY A 360 -14.01 6.68 -6.39
C GLY A 360 -14.76 5.71 -7.31
N ARG A 361 -15.49 6.22 -8.31
CA ARG A 361 -16.16 5.40 -9.32
C ARG A 361 -15.17 4.50 -10.07
N LEU A 362 -14.03 5.06 -10.51
CA LEU A 362 -12.99 4.31 -11.21
C LEU A 362 -12.36 3.21 -10.34
N GLN A 363 -12.19 3.47 -9.04
CA GLN A 363 -11.69 2.46 -8.10
C GLN A 363 -12.68 1.30 -7.93
N ILE A 364 -13.96 1.62 -7.73
CA ILE A 364 -15.03 0.61 -7.62
C ILE A 364 -15.17 -0.17 -8.92
N GLU A 365 -15.14 0.51 -10.07
CA GLU A 365 -15.16 -0.10 -11.39
C GLU A 365 -14.04 -1.15 -11.54
N LYS A 366 -12.81 -0.81 -11.13
CA LYS A 366 -11.68 -1.75 -11.17
C LYS A 366 -11.99 -3.02 -10.37
N ARG A 367 -12.57 -2.89 -9.18
CA ARG A 367 -12.93 -4.03 -8.31
C ARG A 367 -14.08 -4.87 -8.87
N LEU A 368 -15.07 -4.25 -9.52
CA LEU A 368 -16.18 -4.98 -10.16
C LEU A 368 -15.72 -5.74 -11.43
N ARG A 369 -14.75 -5.20 -12.17
CA ARG A 369 -14.16 -5.86 -13.36
C ARG A 369 -13.35 -7.10 -13.01
N GLU A 370 -12.83 -7.19 -11.80
CA GLU A 370 -12.10 -8.36 -11.28
C GLU A 370 -13.03 -9.51 -10.85
N MET A 371 -14.34 -9.29 -10.86
CA MET A 371 -15.34 -10.30 -10.48
C MET A 371 -15.96 -10.93 -11.72
N ASP A 372 -15.57 -12.16 -12.05
CA ASP A 372 -16.11 -12.88 -13.22
C ASP A 372 -17.61 -13.17 -13.08
N SER A 373 -18.11 -13.34 -11.86
CA SER A 373 -19.53 -13.56 -11.56
C SER A 373 -20.40 -12.30 -11.70
N PHE A 374 -19.80 -11.12 -11.74
CA PHE A 374 -20.55 -9.87 -11.84
C PHE A 374 -20.90 -9.56 -13.30
N PRO A 375 -22.17 -9.20 -13.64
CA PRO A 375 -22.54 -8.90 -15.02
C PRO A 375 -21.82 -7.65 -15.56
N GLN A 376 -20.82 -7.88 -16.43
CA GLN A 376 -19.91 -6.83 -16.92
C GLN A 376 -20.62 -5.66 -17.64
N LYS A 377 -21.82 -5.89 -18.19
CA LYS A 377 -22.65 -4.85 -18.81
C LYS A 377 -23.10 -3.74 -17.83
N TYR A 378 -23.22 -4.05 -16.54
CA TYR A 378 -23.70 -3.10 -15.52
C TYR A 378 -22.57 -2.39 -14.77
N VAL A 379 -21.30 -2.67 -15.07
CA VAL A 379 -20.14 -2.14 -14.32
C VAL A 379 -20.16 -0.61 -14.22
N TRP A 380 -20.50 0.09 -15.31
CA TRP A 380 -20.53 1.55 -15.31
C TRP A 380 -21.63 2.09 -14.39
N GLU A 381 -22.87 1.63 -14.56
CA GLU A 381 -24.01 2.06 -13.74
C GLU A 381 -23.83 1.68 -12.26
N ALA A 382 -23.36 0.45 -12.01
CA ALA A 382 -23.11 -0.07 -10.67
C ALA A 382 -22.02 0.71 -9.95
N SER A 383 -20.89 1.00 -10.60
CA SER A 383 -19.83 1.81 -10.00
C SER A 383 -20.29 3.24 -9.68
N HIS A 384 -21.13 3.83 -10.54
CA HIS A 384 -21.70 5.15 -10.32
C HIS A 384 -22.68 5.17 -9.13
N TYR A 385 -23.56 4.17 -9.05
CA TYR A 385 -24.47 4.01 -7.91
C TYR A 385 -23.70 3.80 -6.60
N LEU A 386 -22.78 2.84 -6.57
CA LEU A 386 -22.02 2.48 -5.37
C LEU A 386 -21.19 3.65 -4.83
N VAL A 387 -20.51 4.42 -5.70
CA VAL A 387 -19.74 5.57 -5.20
C VAL A 387 -20.63 6.61 -4.54
N GLN A 388 -21.85 6.83 -5.04
CA GLN A 388 -22.80 7.75 -4.41
C GLN A 388 -23.21 7.24 -3.03
N GLN A 389 -23.52 5.95 -2.90
CA GLN A 389 -23.90 5.36 -1.61
C GLN A 389 -22.74 5.32 -0.61
N VAL A 390 -21.51 5.05 -1.05
CA VAL A 390 -20.31 5.12 -0.18
C VAL A 390 -20.13 6.54 0.38
N PHE A 391 -20.27 7.58 -0.45
CA PHE A 391 -20.17 8.96 0.01
C PHE A 391 -21.32 9.37 0.94
N ASN A 392 -22.51 8.81 0.76
CA ASN A 392 -23.65 9.04 1.64
C ASN A 392 -23.43 8.35 3.00
N SER A 393 -22.98 7.09 3.00
CA SER A 393 -22.63 6.36 4.24
C SER A 393 -21.55 7.08 5.03
N LEU A 394 -20.47 7.54 4.38
CA LEU A 394 -19.43 8.33 5.05
C LEU A 394 -19.94 9.66 5.61
N LYS A 395 -20.93 10.28 4.96
CA LYS A 395 -21.56 11.51 5.45
C LYS A 395 -22.27 11.28 6.79
N GLU A 396 -23.00 10.18 6.89
CA GLU A 396 -23.78 9.84 8.08
C GLU A 396 -22.87 9.37 9.21
N MET A 397 -21.88 8.53 8.91
CA MET A 397 -20.95 7.99 9.91
C MET A 397 -19.95 9.03 10.47
N PHE A 398 -19.58 10.03 9.67
CA PHE A 398 -18.51 10.99 10.02
C PHE A 398 -18.97 12.44 9.83
N SER A 399 -20.06 12.81 10.50
CA SER A 399 -20.66 14.14 10.39
C SER A 399 -19.70 15.27 10.84
N GLY A 400 -18.96 15.06 11.93
CA GLY A 400 -17.95 16.00 12.44
C GLY A 400 -16.73 16.12 11.55
N THR A 401 -16.32 15.02 10.91
CA THR A 401 -15.25 15.04 9.90
C THR A 401 -15.63 15.87 8.68
N ARG A 402 -16.88 15.74 8.22
CA ARG A 402 -17.34 16.45 7.04
C ARG A 402 -17.40 17.96 7.24
N SER A 403 -17.78 18.44 8.42
CA SER A 403 -17.78 19.89 8.69
C SER A 403 -16.37 20.47 8.55
N ILE A 404 -15.34 19.75 9.01
CA ILE A 404 -13.92 20.11 8.84
C ILE A 404 -13.53 20.07 7.36
N GLN A 405 -13.88 18.99 6.65
CA GLN A 405 -13.56 18.81 5.23
C GLN A 405 -14.23 19.81 4.30
N VAL A 406 -15.37 20.39 4.68
CA VAL A 406 -16.03 21.44 3.90
C VAL A 406 -15.43 22.82 4.23
N THR A 407 -15.12 23.07 5.50
CA THR A 407 -14.59 24.36 5.97
C THR A 407 -13.18 24.64 5.44
N SER A 408 -12.29 23.66 5.45
CA SER A 408 -10.89 23.86 5.03
C SER A 408 -10.76 24.26 3.54
N PRO A 409 -11.37 23.56 2.57
CA PRO A 409 -11.33 23.96 1.16
C PRO A 409 -12.04 25.28 0.89
N LEU A 410 -13.15 25.59 1.60
CA LEU A 410 -13.81 26.90 1.48
C LEU A 410 -12.88 28.04 1.88
N ASN A 411 -12.13 27.86 2.97
CA ASN A 411 -11.13 28.84 3.40
C ASN A 411 -9.97 28.93 2.41
N SER A 412 -9.49 27.82 1.85
CA SER A 412 -8.49 27.83 0.79
C SER A 412 -8.98 28.54 -0.47
N VAL A 413 -10.22 28.30 -0.91
CA VAL A 413 -10.82 28.98 -2.07
C VAL A 413 -10.96 30.48 -1.80
N LYS A 414 -11.40 30.88 -0.61
CA LYS A 414 -11.45 32.30 -0.21
C LYS A 414 -10.05 32.93 -0.24
N HIS A 415 -9.04 32.25 0.30
CA HIS A 415 -7.67 32.74 0.32
C HIS A 415 -7.06 32.85 -1.09
N CYS A 416 -7.24 31.84 -1.95
CA CYS A 416 -6.82 31.87 -3.35
C CYS A 416 -7.54 32.96 -4.15
N ARG A 417 -8.86 33.14 -3.95
CA ARG A 417 -9.62 34.22 -4.60
C ARG A 417 -9.20 35.60 -4.12
N PHE A 418 -8.88 35.75 -2.84
CA PHE A 418 -8.32 36.98 -2.30
C PHE A 418 -6.99 37.30 -2.97
N PHE A 419 -6.05 36.35 -3.00
CA PHE A 419 -4.76 36.52 -3.67
C PHE A 419 -4.91 36.83 -5.17
N LEU A 420 -5.78 36.12 -5.88
CA LEU A 420 -6.06 36.38 -7.31
C LEU A 420 -6.59 37.80 -7.53
N ARG A 421 -7.50 38.28 -6.67
CA ARG A 421 -8.00 39.67 -6.74
C ARG A 421 -6.90 40.68 -6.42
N SER A 422 -6.06 40.43 -5.42
CA SER A 422 -4.93 41.30 -5.08
C SER A 422 -3.89 41.40 -6.20
N THR A 423 -3.62 40.30 -6.91
CA THR A 423 -2.71 40.31 -8.07
C THR A 423 -3.29 40.97 -9.32
N VAL A 424 -4.62 40.96 -9.51
CA VAL A 424 -5.27 41.67 -10.62
C VAL A 424 -5.29 43.18 -10.36
N PHE A 425 -5.57 43.62 -9.13
CA PHE A 425 -5.54 45.04 -8.76
C PHE A 425 -4.15 45.68 -8.91
N HIS A 426 -3.07 44.92 -8.72
CA HIS A 426 -1.70 45.42 -8.95
C HIS A 426 -1.27 45.49 -10.42
N LYS A 427 -2.02 44.89 -11.36
CA LYS A 427 -1.78 45.04 -12.80
C LYS A 427 -2.58 46.18 -13.46
N GLU A 428 -3.63 46.67 -12.81
CA GLU A 428 -4.44 47.81 -13.30
C GLU A 428 -3.99 49.16 -12.73
N THR A 429 -2.99 49.19 -11.84
CA THR A 429 -2.44 50.43 -11.23
C THR A 429 -0.96 50.66 -11.53
N ARG A 430 -0.46 50.22 -12.68
CA ARG A 430 0.85 50.59 -13.22
C ARG A 430 0.75 51.14 -14.63
#